data_AF-A0A914NR10-F1
#
_entry.id   AF-A0A914NR10-F1
#
_cell.length_a   1.000
_cell.length_b   1.000
_cell.length_c   1.000
_cell.angle_alpha   90.00
_cell.angle_beta   90.00
_cell.angle_gamma   90.00
#
_symmetry.space_group_name_H-M   'P 1'
#
loop_
_entity.id
_entity.type
_entity.pdbx_description
1 polymer ?
#
loop_
_entity_poly.entity_id
_entity_poly.type
_entity_poly.pdbx_seq_one_letter_code
_entity_poly.pdbx_strand_id
1 'polypeptide(L)'
;YSMIVGGSSLLETATADSDLDIIFLLPNRCLIPNVVKECNECKANFNSGRFCQEHDFIFGEGVDTFNSTIKLLENDMEDLKVNSIPYGRVPLIEIQYKNIEIDIMFAINASKINTSYGDLTNYASRKIILDNLKKIDMIIEEMVNADEKKVLTKSVIILAGYRIAYRLKYFLIDDGRRPIFTNLLRTVKLWAKKNEIYSNMFGYLSGTILTIMCSKIILIYTSENLLVLIKKFFFTFANWDWPMPVLVEPLNPKQQLNSKEDINLRPWEITDIDPSNGHEGDQMPVISPLYPEQNTAYNVNLNTRKLITKIMKEGL
;
A
#
# COMPACT_ATOMS: atom_id res chain seq x y z
N TYR A 1 -17.94 -3.09 -6.80
CA TYR A 1 -16.52 -2.71 -6.68
C TYR A 1 -16.45 -1.42 -5.90
N SER A 2 -15.34 -1.15 -5.22
CA SER A 2 -15.07 0.16 -4.61
C SER A 2 -13.74 0.68 -5.12
N MET A 3 -13.69 1.97 -5.44
CA MET A 3 -12.46 2.66 -5.84
C MET A 3 -11.92 3.38 -4.61
N ILE A 4 -10.63 3.19 -4.33
CA ILE A 4 -9.95 3.79 -3.18
C ILE A 4 -8.79 4.62 -3.72
N VAL A 5 -8.69 5.87 -3.29
CA VAL A 5 -7.53 6.71 -3.55
C VAL A 5 -6.52 6.51 -2.42
N GLY A 6 -5.31 6.09 -2.77
CA GLY A 6 -4.28 5.66 -1.84
C GLY A 6 -3.10 6.64 -1.72
N GLY A 7 -2.01 6.08 -1.19
CA GLY A 7 -0.67 6.66 -1.16
C GLY A 7 -0.59 8.15 -0.85
N SER A 8 0.12 8.90 -1.71
CA SER A 8 0.47 10.29 -1.43
C SER A 8 -0.74 11.23 -1.39
N SER A 9 -1.78 10.92 -2.18
CA SER A 9 -3.05 11.64 -2.22
C SER A 9 -3.84 11.47 -0.92
N LEU A 10 -3.99 10.24 -0.42
CA LEU A 10 -4.62 9.96 0.88
C LEU A 10 -3.86 10.65 2.02
N LEU A 11 -2.53 10.62 1.98
CA LEU A 11 -1.71 11.28 2.99
C LEU A 11 -1.69 12.81 2.83
N GLU A 12 -2.30 13.35 1.77
CA GLU A 12 -2.25 14.77 1.38
C GLU A 12 -0.80 15.26 1.23
N THR A 13 0.11 14.39 0.81
CA THR A 13 1.54 14.69 0.60
C THR A 13 1.95 14.71 -0.88
N ALA A 14 0.98 14.56 -1.78
CA ALA A 14 1.17 14.69 -3.22
C ALA A 14 1.75 16.06 -3.60
N THR A 15 2.65 16.05 -4.58
CA THR A 15 3.24 17.21 -5.28
C THR A 15 2.77 17.22 -6.73
N ALA A 16 3.15 18.24 -7.52
CA ALA A 16 2.79 18.30 -8.94
C ALA A 16 3.23 17.05 -9.74
N ASP A 17 4.39 16.49 -9.38
CA ASP A 17 4.94 15.28 -10.02
C ASP A 17 4.60 13.98 -9.26
N SER A 18 3.57 13.97 -8.42
CA SER A 18 3.14 12.73 -7.75
C SER A 18 2.16 11.96 -8.62
N ASP A 19 2.37 10.65 -8.63
CA ASP A 19 1.45 9.63 -9.10
C ASP A 19 0.15 9.62 -8.28
N LEU A 20 -0.94 9.20 -8.94
CA LEU A 20 -2.20 8.91 -8.31
C LEU A 20 -2.35 7.41 -8.08
N ASP A 21 -2.24 6.98 -6.82
CA ASP A 21 -2.52 5.61 -6.43
C ASP A 21 -4.04 5.34 -6.41
N ILE A 22 -4.52 4.43 -7.25
CA ILE A 22 -5.90 3.95 -7.26
C ILE A 22 -5.94 2.46 -6.98
N ILE A 23 -6.75 2.05 -6.00
CA ILE A 23 -7.01 0.64 -5.71
C ILE A 23 -8.47 0.33 -6.05
N PHE A 24 -8.68 -0.63 -6.93
CA PHE A 24 -9.99 -1.23 -7.15
C PHE A 24 -10.15 -2.47 -6.26
N LEU A 25 -11.12 -2.40 -5.35
CA LEU A 25 -11.57 -3.54 -4.56
C LEU A 25 -12.67 -4.28 -5.32
N LEU A 26 -12.34 -5.50 -5.77
CA LEU A 26 -13.16 -6.34 -6.64
C LEU A 26 -13.68 -7.59 -5.90
N PRO A 27 -14.86 -8.12 -6.26
CA PRO A 27 -15.38 -9.37 -5.71
C PRO A 27 -14.64 -10.61 -6.27
N ASN A 28 -14.69 -11.74 -5.55
CA ASN A 28 -13.95 -12.97 -5.91
C ASN A 28 -14.31 -13.54 -7.30
N ARG A 29 -15.53 -13.30 -7.79
CA ARG A 29 -15.95 -13.77 -9.13
C ARG A 29 -15.04 -13.29 -10.27
N CYS A 30 -14.26 -12.24 -10.06
CA CYS A 30 -13.25 -11.74 -11.00
C CYS A 30 -11.99 -12.62 -11.08
N LEU A 31 -11.89 -13.72 -10.32
CA LEU A 31 -10.84 -14.74 -10.44
C LEU A 31 -11.24 -15.96 -11.28
N ILE A 32 -12.52 -16.08 -11.67
CA ILE A 32 -13.02 -17.28 -12.35
C ILE A 32 -12.77 -17.13 -13.87
N PRO A 33 -11.84 -17.89 -14.48
CA PRO A 33 -11.74 -17.96 -15.92
C PRO A 33 -12.82 -18.93 -16.41
N ASN A 34 -13.92 -18.44 -16.97
CA ASN A 34 -14.97 -19.31 -17.50
C ASN A 34 -15.04 -19.25 -19.02
N VAL A 35 -14.60 -20.35 -19.64
CA VAL A 35 -14.94 -20.76 -21.00
C VAL A 35 -16.47 -20.87 -21.11
N VAL A 36 -17.16 -19.91 -21.75
CA VAL A 36 -18.54 -20.10 -22.21
C VAL A 36 -18.69 -19.66 -23.67
N LYS A 37 -19.08 -20.62 -24.50
CA LYS A 37 -19.54 -20.42 -25.87
C LYS A 37 -20.98 -19.90 -25.83
N GLU A 38 -21.21 -18.76 -26.48
CA GLU A 38 -22.51 -18.23 -26.95
C GLU A 38 -23.47 -17.60 -25.92
N CYS A 39 -23.71 -16.29 -26.11
CA CYS A 39 -24.77 -15.50 -25.47
C CYS A 39 -26.08 -15.62 -26.29
N ASN A 40 -27.18 -15.95 -25.61
CA ASN A 40 -28.49 -16.16 -26.23
C ASN A 40 -29.10 -14.87 -26.85
N GLU A 41 -28.81 -13.69 -26.31
CA GLU A 41 -29.25 -12.40 -26.87
C GLU A 41 -28.36 -11.92 -28.03
N CYS A 42 -27.07 -12.28 -28.01
CA CYS A 42 -26.04 -11.63 -28.81
C CYS A 42 -25.72 -12.36 -30.13
N LYS A 43 -26.09 -13.65 -30.24
CA LYS A 43 -26.08 -14.48 -31.47
C LYS A 43 -24.90 -14.30 -32.44
N ALA A 44 -23.68 -14.02 -31.98
CA ALA A 44 -22.52 -13.82 -32.85
C ALA A 44 -21.31 -14.69 -32.45
N ASN A 45 -20.70 -15.31 -33.46
CA ASN A 45 -19.47 -16.09 -33.36
C ASN A 45 -18.28 -15.19 -32.94
N PHE A 46 -17.60 -15.58 -31.86
CA PHE A 46 -16.57 -14.83 -31.14
C PHE A 46 -15.20 -14.78 -31.85
N ASN A 47 -15.10 -14.14 -33.02
CA ASN A 47 -13.84 -14.01 -33.76
C ASN A 47 -13.43 -12.56 -34.13
N SER A 48 -13.97 -11.53 -33.46
CA SER A 48 -13.73 -10.13 -33.86
C SER A 48 -13.60 -9.09 -32.72
N GLY A 49 -13.08 -9.47 -31.54
CA GLY A 49 -12.64 -8.50 -30.54
C GLY A 49 -13.72 -7.54 -30.00
N ARG A 50 -14.99 -7.97 -29.94
CA ARG A 50 -16.09 -7.21 -29.31
C ARG A 50 -16.75 -8.03 -28.20
N PHE A 51 -16.85 -7.41 -27.02
CA PHE A 51 -17.28 -8.02 -25.75
C PHE A 51 -18.80 -8.22 -25.65
N CYS A 52 -19.20 -9.26 -24.92
CA CYS A 52 -20.57 -9.60 -24.55
C CYS A 52 -20.61 -9.80 -23.04
N GLN A 53 -21.64 -9.28 -22.39
CA GLN A 53 -21.62 -9.10 -20.95
C GLN A 53 -22.86 -9.63 -20.24
N GLU A 54 -23.97 -9.71 -20.97
CA GLU A 54 -25.17 -8.90 -20.69
C GLU A 54 -25.03 -7.54 -19.95
N HIS A 55 -24.07 -7.22 -19.06
CA HIS A 55 -23.89 -5.85 -18.52
C HIS A 55 -22.42 -5.46 -18.11
N ASP A 56 -21.59 -4.87 -18.98
CA ASP A 56 -20.14 -4.66 -18.87
C ASP A 56 -19.90 -3.84 -17.62
N PHE A 57 -19.22 -4.46 -16.67
CA PHE A 57 -18.40 -3.70 -15.76
C PHE A 57 -17.03 -3.65 -16.42
N ILE A 58 -16.43 -2.46 -16.48
CA ILE A 58 -15.09 -2.11 -16.98
C ILE A 58 -13.97 -3.14 -16.66
N PHE A 59 -14.21 -4.07 -15.73
CA PHE A 59 -13.30 -5.11 -15.24
C PHE A 59 -13.56 -6.56 -15.70
N GLY A 60 -14.57 -6.86 -16.51
CA GLY A 60 -14.78 -8.19 -17.15
C GLY A 60 -14.41 -9.44 -16.33
N GLU A 61 -13.76 -10.42 -16.97
CA GLU A 61 -13.21 -11.67 -16.41
C GLU A 61 -11.97 -11.46 -15.52
N GLY A 62 -11.55 -10.21 -15.26
CA GLY A 62 -10.45 -9.89 -14.36
C GLY A 62 -9.55 -8.73 -14.80
N VAL A 63 -8.38 -8.64 -14.15
CA VAL A 63 -7.37 -7.59 -14.35
C VAL A 63 -6.84 -7.55 -15.78
N ASP A 64 -6.69 -8.72 -16.41
CA ASP A 64 -6.19 -8.85 -17.78
C ASP A 64 -7.16 -8.26 -18.81
N THR A 65 -8.48 -8.41 -18.58
CA THR A 65 -9.49 -7.77 -19.41
C THR A 65 -9.36 -6.26 -19.33
N PHE A 66 -9.26 -5.68 -18.13
CA PHE A 66 -9.07 -4.24 -17.96
C PHE A 66 -7.80 -3.75 -18.66
N ASN A 67 -6.67 -4.43 -18.46
CA ASN A 67 -5.41 -4.11 -19.13
C ASN A 67 -5.55 -4.12 -20.65
N SER A 68 -6.18 -5.16 -21.21
CA SER A 68 -6.40 -5.26 -22.65
C SER A 68 -7.29 -4.14 -23.18
N THR A 69 -8.35 -3.78 -22.46
CA THR A 69 -9.27 -2.70 -22.82
C THR A 69 -8.58 -1.35 -22.82
N ILE A 70 -7.81 -1.03 -21.78
CA ILE A 70 -7.09 0.25 -21.70
C ILE A 70 -5.97 0.32 -22.76
N LYS A 71 -5.29 -0.78 -23.06
CA LYS A 71 -4.32 -0.84 -24.17
C LYS A 71 -4.96 -0.62 -25.54
N LEU A 72 -6.19 -1.07 -25.76
CA LEU A 72 -6.89 -0.76 -27.01
C LEU A 72 -7.11 0.75 -27.16
N LEU A 73 -7.41 1.45 -26.06
CA LEU A 73 -7.60 2.91 -26.04
C LEU A 73 -6.31 3.68 -26.37
N GLU A 74 -5.11 3.10 -26.21
CA GLU A 74 -3.85 3.75 -26.63
C GLU A 74 -3.85 4.07 -28.13
N ASN A 75 -4.58 3.30 -28.95
CA ASN A 75 -4.69 3.55 -30.38
C ASN A 75 -5.62 4.73 -30.71
N ASP A 76 -6.56 5.04 -29.81
CA ASP A 76 -7.62 6.04 -30.02
C ASP A 76 -7.35 7.34 -29.26
N MET A 77 -6.55 7.29 -28.19
CA MET A 77 -6.24 8.42 -27.32
C MET A 77 -4.78 8.85 -27.46
N GLU A 78 -4.56 9.97 -28.16
CA GLU A 78 -3.27 10.63 -28.20
C GLU A 78 -2.79 10.97 -26.77
N ASP A 79 -1.51 10.73 -26.49
CA ASP A 79 -0.84 10.88 -25.19
C ASP A 79 -1.23 9.88 -24.08
N LEU A 80 -1.99 8.82 -24.38
CA LEU A 80 -2.20 7.71 -23.46
C LEU A 80 -1.07 6.69 -23.59
N LYS A 81 -0.42 6.34 -22.47
CA LYS A 81 0.51 5.22 -22.37
C LYS A 81 0.13 4.31 -21.21
N VAL A 82 0.28 3.01 -21.42
CA VAL A 82 -0.18 1.97 -20.52
C VAL A 82 0.93 0.95 -20.36
N ASN A 83 1.45 0.86 -19.15
CA ASN A 83 2.43 -0.15 -18.76
C ASN A 83 1.81 -1.10 -17.74
N SER A 84 2.17 -2.39 -17.79
CA SER A 84 1.60 -3.40 -16.92
C SER A 84 2.72 -4.19 -16.23
N ILE A 85 2.63 -4.27 -14.90
CA ILE A 85 3.61 -4.93 -14.04
C ILE A 85 2.91 -6.07 -13.26
N PRO A 86 2.50 -7.16 -13.92
CA PRO A 86 1.65 -8.20 -13.30
C PRO A 86 2.39 -9.11 -12.30
N TYR A 87 3.71 -9.19 -12.42
CA TYR A 87 4.56 -10.11 -11.65
C TYR A 87 5.30 -9.43 -10.49
N GLY A 88 5.08 -8.13 -10.26
CA GLY A 88 5.63 -7.42 -9.11
C GLY A 88 5.08 -7.94 -7.78
N ARG A 89 5.77 -7.62 -6.68
CA ARG A 89 5.28 -7.88 -5.31
C ARG A 89 3.91 -7.23 -5.09
N VAL A 90 3.74 -6.03 -5.62
CA VAL A 90 2.47 -5.33 -5.76
C VAL A 90 2.19 -5.20 -7.26
N PRO A 91 1.29 -6.02 -7.84
CA PRO A 91 0.94 -5.90 -9.24
C PRO A 91 0.16 -4.61 -9.49
N LEU A 92 0.50 -3.93 -10.58
CA LEU A 92 -0.16 -2.68 -10.96
C LEU A 92 -0.16 -2.47 -12.48
N ILE A 93 -1.03 -1.56 -12.92
CA ILE A 93 -1.08 -1.00 -14.26
C ILE A 93 -0.80 0.49 -14.13
N GLU A 94 0.25 0.96 -14.77
CA GLU A 94 0.61 2.38 -14.82
C GLU A 94 -0.05 2.98 -16.06
N ILE A 95 -0.82 4.04 -15.85
CA ILE A 95 -1.42 4.82 -16.93
C ILE A 95 -0.80 6.22 -16.89
N GLN A 96 -0.23 6.64 -18.00
CA GLN A 96 0.19 8.02 -18.21
C GLN A 96 -0.73 8.69 -19.22
N TYR A 97 -1.40 9.78 -18.82
CA TYR A 97 -2.23 10.58 -19.72
C TYR A 97 -2.01 12.06 -19.46
N LYS A 98 -1.57 12.80 -20.50
CA LYS A 98 -1.35 14.27 -20.45
C LYS A 98 -0.54 14.72 -19.23
N ASN A 99 0.55 14.01 -18.95
CA ASN A 99 1.49 14.19 -17.82
C ASN A 99 0.94 13.81 -16.42
N ILE A 100 -0.22 13.18 -16.33
CA ILE A 100 -0.71 12.59 -15.09
C ILE A 100 -0.37 11.10 -15.11
N GLU A 101 0.38 10.66 -14.10
CA GLU A 101 0.69 9.25 -13.85
C GLU A 101 -0.31 8.69 -12.83
N ILE A 102 -0.90 7.53 -13.16
CA ILE A 102 -1.91 6.86 -12.35
C ILE A 102 -1.50 5.40 -12.19
N ASP A 103 -1.28 4.99 -10.95
CA ASP A 103 -0.95 3.62 -10.59
C ASP A 103 -2.23 2.90 -10.15
N ILE A 104 -2.69 1.97 -10.98
CA ILE A 104 -3.90 1.20 -10.75
C ILE A 104 -3.56 -0.18 -10.20
N MET A 105 -4.03 -0.45 -8.99
CA MET A 105 -3.88 -1.72 -8.28
C MET A 105 -5.23 -2.41 -8.12
N PHE A 106 -5.20 -3.75 -8.11
CA PHE A 106 -6.40 -4.57 -7.98
C PHE A 106 -6.32 -5.43 -6.72
N ALA A 107 -7.21 -5.15 -5.78
CA ALA A 107 -7.42 -5.99 -4.60
C ALA A 107 -8.68 -6.83 -4.83
N ILE A 108 -8.52 -8.14 -4.98
CA ILE A 108 -9.63 -9.07 -5.12
C ILE A 108 -9.98 -9.64 -3.75
N ASN A 109 -11.25 -9.54 -3.36
CA ASN A 109 -11.79 -10.05 -2.11
C ASN A 109 -12.07 -11.57 -2.18
N ALA A 110 -11.99 -12.26 -1.05
CA ALA A 110 -12.36 -13.67 -0.90
C ALA A 110 -13.87 -13.90 -1.03
N SER A 111 -14.69 -12.96 -0.59
CA SER A 111 -16.15 -13.12 -0.60
C SER A 111 -16.72 -13.18 -2.02
N LYS A 112 -17.58 -14.19 -2.25
CA LYS A 112 -18.35 -14.37 -3.51
C LYS A 112 -19.58 -13.46 -3.58
N ILE A 113 -19.97 -12.82 -2.48
CA ILE A 113 -21.15 -11.96 -2.39
C ILE A 113 -20.78 -10.55 -2.86
N ASN A 114 -21.60 -9.97 -3.74
CA ASN A 114 -21.50 -8.56 -4.13
C ASN A 114 -21.92 -7.66 -2.97
N THR A 115 -21.01 -7.40 -2.03
CA THR A 115 -21.19 -6.36 -1.03
C THR A 115 -20.63 -5.04 -1.57
N SER A 116 -21.44 -3.99 -1.52
CA SER A 116 -20.92 -2.62 -1.67
C SER A 116 -20.02 -2.34 -0.46
N TYR A 117 -18.73 -2.10 -0.68
CA TYR A 117 -17.80 -1.81 0.41
C TYR A 117 -17.96 -0.38 0.97
N GLY A 118 -18.85 0.41 0.36
CA GLY A 118 -19.07 1.82 0.68
C GLY A 118 -17.92 2.71 0.24
N ASP A 119 -17.96 3.96 0.70
CA ASP A 119 -16.89 4.94 0.49
C ASP A 119 -15.81 4.77 1.57
N LEU A 120 -14.78 3.99 1.22
CA LEU A 120 -13.63 3.78 2.09
C LEU A 120 -12.72 5.01 2.14
N THR A 121 -12.88 5.98 1.24
CA THR A 121 -12.10 7.23 1.22
C THR A 121 -12.65 8.29 2.17
N ASN A 122 -13.83 8.07 2.75
CA ASN A 122 -14.43 8.98 3.71
C ASN A 122 -13.73 8.90 5.08
N TYR A 123 -13.36 10.07 5.62
CA TYR A 123 -12.78 10.22 6.96
C TYR A 123 -13.38 11.42 7.72
N ALA A 124 -14.63 11.77 7.44
CA ALA A 124 -15.29 12.96 7.99
C ALA A 124 -15.57 12.90 9.51
N SER A 125 -15.58 11.70 10.11
CA SER A 125 -15.77 11.56 11.56
C SER A 125 -15.06 10.33 12.11
N ARG A 126 -14.76 10.34 13.41
CA ARG A 126 -14.11 9.21 14.10
C ARG A 126 -14.92 7.91 14.00
N LYS A 127 -16.25 8.00 13.98
CA LYS A 127 -17.13 6.83 13.76
C LYS A 127 -16.92 6.24 12.37
N ILE A 128 -16.93 7.06 11.33
CA ILE A 128 -16.71 6.61 9.94
C ILE A 128 -15.32 5.98 9.80
N ILE A 129 -14.29 6.61 10.38
CA ILE A 129 -12.92 6.10 10.36
C ILE A 129 -12.83 4.72 11.01
N LEU A 130 -13.45 4.55 12.18
CA LEU A 130 -13.52 3.26 12.87
C LEU A 130 -14.27 2.20 12.06
N ASP A 131 -15.42 2.55 11.48
CA ASP A 131 -16.21 1.63 10.68
C ASP A 131 -15.47 1.21 9.40
N ASN A 132 -14.75 2.13 8.75
CA ASN A 132 -13.93 1.84 7.58
C ASN A 132 -12.75 0.94 7.92
N LEU A 133 -12.02 1.21 9.01
CA LEU A 133 -10.93 0.33 9.47
C LEU A 133 -11.44 -1.08 9.76
N LYS A 134 -12.55 -1.22 10.49
CA LYS A 134 -13.16 -2.54 10.77
C LYS A 134 -13.52 -3.29 9.50
N LYS A 135 -14.09 -2.62 8.49
CA LYS A 135 -14.40 -3.25 7.21
C LYS A 135 -13.15 -3.75 6.51
N ILE A 136 -12.09 -2.93 6.45
CA ILE A 136 -10.83 -3.32 5.80
C ILE A 136 -10.18 -4.49 6.54
N ASP A 137 -10.19 -4.47 7.88
CA ASP A 137 -9.67 -5.56 8.71
C ASP A 137 -10.43 -6.86 8.45
N MET A 138 -11.77 -6.82 8.44
CA MET A 138 -12.60 -7.99 8.10
C MET A 138 -12.29 -8.53 6.71
N ILE A 139 -12.14 -7.67 5.71
CA ILE A 139 -11.80 -8.08 4.34
C ILE A 139 -10.44 -8.76 4.28
N ILE A 140 -9.43 -8.21 4.96
CA ILE A 140 -8.08 -8.81 5.01
C ILE A 140 -8.11 -10.14 5.75
N GLU A 141 -8.84 -10.23 6.87
CA GLU A 141 -9.00 -11.48 7.61
C GLU A 141 -9.69 -12.57 6.77
N GLU A 142 -10.73 -12.22 6.00
CA GLU A 142 -11.37 -13.13 5.06
C GLU A 142 -10.38 -13.64 3.99
N MET A 143 -9.57 -12.76 3.40
CA MET A 143 -8.55 -13.12 2.40
C MET A 143 -7.47 -14.05 2.95
N VAL A 144 -6.99 -13.78 4.17
CA VAL A 144 -5.93 -14.56 4.81
C VAL A 144 -6.42 -15.97 5.17
N ASN A 145 -7.69 -16.12 5.54
CA ASN A 145 -8.27 -17.39 5.94
C ASN A 145 -8.94 -18.17 4.79
N ALA A 146 -8.95 -17.65 3.57
CA ALA A 146 -9.54 -18.32 2.41
C ALA A 146 -8.67 -19.49 1.91
N ASP A 147 -9.31 -20.53 1.35
CA ASP A 147 -8.61 -21.69 0.76
C ASP A 147 -7.64 -21.28 -0.37
N GLU A 148 -8.02 -20.25 -1.13
CA GLU A 148 -7.23 -19.69 -2.25
C GLU A 148 -6.25 -18.59 -1.83
N LYS A 149 -5.79 -18.59 -0.56
CA LYS A 149 -4.94 -17.53 0.02
C LYS A 149 -3.75 -17.11 -0.86
N LYS A 150 -3.07 -18.05 -1.53
CA LYS A 150 -1.91 -17.75 -2.41
C LYS A 150 -2.23 -16.75 -3.53
N VAL A 151 -3.46 -16.78 -4.06
CA VAL A 151 -3.90 -15.84 -5.10
C VAL A 151 -4.25 -14.49 -4.48
N LEU A 152 -4.81 -14.49 -3.27
CA LEU A 152 -5.27 -13.31 -2.55
C LEU A 152 -4.16 -12.58 -1.78
N THR A 153 -2.99 -13.19 -1.60
CA THR A 153 -1.84 -12.59 -0.91
C THR A 153 -1.46 -11.22 -1.49
N LYS A 154 -1.53 -11.06 -2.82
CA LYS A 154 -1.30 -9.77 -3.49
C LYS A 154 -2.36 -8.73 -3.09
N SER A 155 -3.63 -9.11 -3.02
CA SER A 155 -4.73 -8.25 -2.54
C SER A 155 -4.53 -7.81 -1.10
N VAL A 156 -4.05 -8.71 -0.23
CA VAL A 156 -3.75 -8.41 1.18
C VAL A 156 -2.65 -7.35 1.27
N ILE A 157 -1.56 -7.49 0.50
CA ILE A 157 -0.46 -6.53 0.49
C ILE A 157 -0.93 -5.15 0.00
N ILE A 158 -1.73 -5.10 -1.07
CA ILE A 158 -2.28 -3.85 -1.62
C ILE A 158 -3.14 -3.13 -0.56
N LEU A 159 -4.08 -3.84 0.06
CA LEU A 159 -4.94 -3.26 1.09
C LEU A 159 -4.19 -2.92 2.37
N ALA A 160 -3.16 -3.68 2.73
CA ALA A 160 -2.31 -3.37 3.87
C ALA A 160 -1.62 -2.00 3.70
N GLY A 161 -1.08 -1.70 2.51
CA GLY A 161 -0.48 -0.38 2.22
C GLY A 161 -1.46 0.77 2.45
N TYR A 162 -2.66 0.67 1.89
CA TYR A 162 -3.75 1.63 2.10
C TYR A 162 -4.13 1.75 3.59
N ARG A 163 -4.34 0.62 4.24
CA ARG A 163 -4.77 0.55 5.64
C ARG A 163 -3.75 1.16 6.59
N ILE A 164 -2.45 0.97 6.35
CA ILE A 164 -1.37 1.59 7.15
C ILE A 164 -1.51 3.12 7.11
N ALA A 165 -1.58 3.71 5.92
CA ALA A 165 -1.72 5.16 5.76
C ALA A 165 -3.00 5.68 6.43
N TYR A 166 -4.11 4.97 6.24
CA TYR A 166 -5.40 5.33 6.82
C TYR A 166 -5.39 5.27 8.35
N ARG A 167 -4.88 4.16 8.92
CA ARG A 167 -4.72 3.91 10.36
C ARG A 167 -3.86 4.99 11.02
N LEU A 168 -2.71 5.29 10.44
CA LEU A 168 -1.76 6.23 11.03
C LEU A 168 -2.31 7.66 11.01
N LYS A 169 -2.71 8.17 9.84
CA LYS A 169 -3.12 9.57 9.68
C LYS A 169 -4.49 9.86 10.28
N TYR A 170 -5.48 8.98 10.06
CA TYR A 170 -6.86 9.30 10.41
C TYR A 170 -7.28 8.72 11.76
N PHE A 171 -6.72 7.59 12.20
CA PHE A 171 -7.13 6.97 13.46
C PHE A 171 -6.22 7.29 14.65
N LEU A 172 -4.90 7.13 14.50
CA LEU A 172 -3.94 7.31 15.60
C LEU A 172 -3.57 8.78 15.84
N ILE A 173 -3.41 9.56 14.77
CA ILE A 173 -3.09 10.98 14.90
C ILE A 173 -4.39 11.77 15.08
N ASP A 174 -4.44 12.55 16.16
CA ASP A 174 -5.55 13.44 16.47
C ASP A 174 -5.88 14.36 15.29
N ASP A 175 -7.17 14.60 15.05
CA ASP A 175 -7.69 15.42 13.95
C ASP A 175 -6.98 16.77 13.83
N GLY A 176 -6.78 17.47 14.96
CA GLY A 176 -6.09 18.76 15.02
C GLY A 176 -4.58 18.70 14.69
N ARG A 177 -3.97 17.51 14.74
CA ARG A 177 -2.55 17.28 14.43
C ARG A 177 -2.31 16.68 13.03
N ARG A 178 -3.35 16.32 12.28
CA ARG A 178 -3.19 15.82 10.90
C ARG A 178 -2.45 16.80 9.98
N PRO A 179 -2.73 18.12 9.99
CA PRO A 179 -2.00 19.06 9.12
C PRO A 179 -0.51 19.14 9.43
N ILE A 180 -0.13 19.11 10.71
CA ILE A 180 1.28 19.15 11.11
C ILE A 180 2.01 17.85 10.76
N PHE A 181 1.31 16.71 10.83
CA PHE A 181 1.81 15.43 10.31
C PHE A 181 2.05 15.46 8.81
N THR A 182 1.07 15.93 8.02
CA THR A 182 1.20 16.08 6.57
C THR A 182 2.41 16.95 6.22
N ASN A 183 2.61 18.08 6.92
CA ASN A 183 3.74 18.97 6.69
C ASN A 183 5.08 18.32 7.07
N LEU A 184 5.16 17.63 8.22
CA LEU A 184 6.35 16.89 8.61
C LEU A 184 6.73 15.85 7.56
N LEU A 185 5.76 15.04 7.12
CA LEU A 185 5.98 14.00 6.12
C LEU A 185 6.40 14.58 4.77
N ARG A 186 5.79 15.69 4.32
CA ARG A 186 6.23 16.42 3.11
C ARG A 186 7.67 16.90 3.22
N THR A 187 8.04 17.52 4.33
CA THR A 187 9.40 18.02 4.56
C THR A 187 10.41 16.89 4.52
N VAL A 188 10.15 15.80 5.23
CA VAL A 188 11.06 14.64 5.29
C VAL A 188 11.11 13.91 3.94
N LYS A 189 9.98 13.76 3.23
CA LYS A 189 9.95 13.17 1.88
C LYS A 189 10.79 13.98 0.89
N LEU A 190 10.66 15.31 0.90
CA LEU A 190 11.47 16.20 0.06
C LEU A 190 12.96 16.10 0.42
N TRP A 191 13.29 16.10 1.70
CA TRP A 191 14.67 15.93 2.17
C TRP A 191 15.26 14.59 1.71
N ALA A 192 14.52 13.48 1.86
CA ALA A 192 14.98 12.15 1.45
C ALA A 192 15.23 12.07 -0.07
N LYS A 193 14.33 12.67 -0.87
CA LYS A 193 14.50 12.78 -2.33
C LYS A 193 15.75 13.60 -2.69
N LYS A 194 15.94 14.78 -2.07
CA LYS A 194 17.08 15.67 -2.34
C LYS A 194 18.44 15.07 -1.96
N ASN A 195 18.46 14.16 -0.99
CA ASN A 195 19.66 13.47 -0.55
C ASN A 195 19.78 12.05 -1.12
N GLU A 196 19.00 11.72 -2.15
CA GLU A 196 19.10 10.46 -2.92
C GLU A 196 18.93 9.18 -2.08
N ILE A 197 18.21 9.27 -0.95
CA ILE A 197 17.87 8.14 -0.06
C ILE A 197 16.37 7.85 -0.06
N TYR A 198 15.72 8.07 -1.19
CA TYR A 198 14.30 7.77 -1.41
C TYR A 198 14.12 6.80 -2.58
N SER A 199 14.07 5.50 -2.29
CA SER A 199 13.65 4.42 -3.21
C SER A 199 13.72 3.07 -2.49
N ASN A 200 12.57 2.43 -2.26
CA ASN A 200 12.56 1.09 -1.64
C ASN A 200 13.27 0.04 -2.51
N MET A 201 13.20 0.19 -3.84
CA MET A 201 13.81 -0.74 -4.78
C MET A 201 15.34 -0.81 -4.61
N PHE A 202 15.97 0.33 -4.31
CA PHE A 202 17.42 0.42 -4.09
C PHE A 202 17.81 0.24 -2.61
N GLY A 203 16.89 -0.20 -1.76
CA GLY A 203 17.16 -0.42 -0.33
C GLY A 203 17.24 0.86 0.49
N TYR A 204 16.55 1.91 0.06
CA TYR A 204 16.42 3.18 0.80
C TYR A 204 14.99 3.41 1.32
N LEU A 205 14.72 4.61 1.83
CA LEU A 205 13.44 4.95 2.43
C LEU A 205 12.34 5.06 1.36
N SER A 206 11.11 4.77 1.78
CA SER A 206 9.91 4.79 0.94
C SER A 206 8.83 5.66 1.56
N GLY A 207 7.75 5.96 0.82
CA GLY A 207 6.61 6.71 1.35
C GLY A 207 6.04 6.07 2.62
N THR A 208 5.86 4.74 2.63
CA THR A 208 5.36 3.99 3.78
C THR A 208 6.32 4.02 4.98
N ILE A 209 7.62 3.83 4.73
CA ILE A 209 8.65 3.88 5.78
C ILE A 209 8.64 5.25 6.47
N LEU A 210 8.70 6.34 5.67
CA LEU A 210 8.68 7.70 6.20
C LEU A 210 7.37 8.02 6.92
N THR A 211 6.24 7.51 6.43
CA THR A 211 4.92 7.66 7.06
C THR A 211 4.93 7.09 8.48
N ILE A 212 5.40 5.84 8.65
CA ILE A 212 5.50 5.18 9.97
C ILE A 212 6.46 5.94 10.88
N MET A 213 7.64 6.31 10.38
CA MET A 213 8.65 7.05 11.14
C MET A 213 8.12 8.43 11.60
N CYS A 214 7.47 9.19 10.73
CA CYS A 214 6.85 10.48 11.08
C CYS A 214 5.70 10.32 12.09
N SER A 215 4.88 9.27 11.96
CA SER A 215 3.83 8.96 12.93
C SER A 215 4.40 8.68 14.31
N LYS A 216 5.51 7.91 14.40
CA LYS A 216 6.20 7.65 15.67
C LYS A 216 6.60 8.95 16.38
N ILE A 217 7.18 9.89 15.64
CA ILE A 217 7.59 11.20 16.18
C ILE A 217 6.39 11.99 16.69
N ILE A 218 5.31 12.09 15.92
CA ILE A 218 4.13 12.87 16.33
C ILE A 218 3.39 12.26 17.52
N LEU A 219 3.39 10.93 17.62
CA LEU A 219 2.76 10.22 18.75
C LEU A 219 3.57 10.36 20.04
N ILE A 220 4.90 10.51 19.97
CA ILE A 220 5.75 10.78 21.14
C ILE A 220 5.67 12.26 21.54
N TYR A 221 5.72 13.16 20.57
CA TYR A 221 5.79 14.60 20.78
C TYR A 221 4.44 15.27 20.45
N THR A 222 3.48 15.10 21.35
CA THR A 222 2.05 15.40 21.13
C THR A 222 1.67 16.88 21.12
N SER A 223 2.57 17.78 21.52
CA SER A 223 2.30 19.23 21.61
C SER A 223 3.31 20.11 20.89
N GLU A 224 4.27 19.51 20.17
CA GLU A 224 5.35 20.25 19.54
C GLU A 224 4.95 20.86 18.18
N ASN A 225 5.58 21.99 17.85
CA ASN A 225 5.43 22.64 16.55
C ASN A 225 6.29 21.95 15.46
N LEU A 226 6.08 22.31 14.20
CA LEU A 226 6.65 21.63 13.04
C LEU A 226 8.19 21.63 13.06
N LEU A 227 8.82 22.76 13.39
CA LEU A 227 10.28 22.88 13.42
C LEU A 227 10.87 21.97 14.50
N VAL A 228 10.23 21.90 15.66
CA VAL A 228 10.66 20.99 16.73
C VAL A 228 10.47 19.54 16.30
N LEU A 229 9.35 19.18 15.67
CA LEU A 229 9.11 17.83 15.18
C LEU A 229 10.14 17.39 14.12
N ILE A 230 10.55 18.29 13.21
CA ILE A 230 11.61 18.02 12.24
C ILE A 230 12.94 17.74 12.95
N LYS A 231 13.32 18.58 13.92
CA LYS A 231 14.53 18.35 14.73
C LYS A 231 14.46 17.03 15.51
N LYS A 232 13.31 16.73 16.11
CA LYS A 232 13.08 15.46 16.82
C LYS A 232 13.14 14.27 15.89
N PHE A 233 12.65 14.38 14.65
CA PHE A 233 12.75 13.34 13.65
C PHE A 233 14.22 12.99 13.37
N PHE A 234 15.03 13.97 12.98
CA PHE A 234 16.45 13.73 12.69
C PHE A 234 17.21 13.25 13.93
N PHE A 235 17.00 13.89 15.08
CA PHE A 235 17.63 13.48 16.33
C PHE A 235 17.32 12.04 16.71
N THR A 236 16.06 11.64 16.59
CA THR A 236 15.62 10.28 16.95
C THR A 236 16.23 9.25 16.02
N PHE A 237 16.15 9.45 14.70
CA PHE A 237 16.56 8.42 13.74
C PHE A 237 18.06 8.43 13.39
N ALA A 238 18.77 9.54 13.66
CA ALA A 238 20.22 9.61 13.61
C ALA A 238 20.91 8.84 14.76
N ASN A 239 20.22 8.74 15.91
CA ASN A 239 20.71 8.08 17.12
C ASN A 239 19.91 6.80 17.47
N TRP A 240 19.07 6.32 16.55
CA TRP A 240 18.29 5.11 16.77
C TRP A 240 19.21 3.90 16.82
N ASP A 241 18.99 3.03 17.80
CA ASP A 241 19.83 1.86 18.07
C ASP A 241 19.50 0.70 17.11
N TRP A 242 19.74 0.91 15.82
CA TRP A 242 19.48 -0.11 14.80
C TRP A 242 20.26 -1.40 15.09
N PRO A 243 19.63 -2.59 15.03
CA PRO A 243 18.36 -2.89 14.37
C PRO A 243 17.11 -2.91 15.29
N MET A 244 17.08 -2.18 16.41
CA MET A 244 15.87 -2.08 17.23
C MET A 244 14.66 -1.62 16.36
N PRO A 245 13.49 -2.28 16.45
CA PRO A 245 12.39 -2.00 15.53
C PRO A 245 11.68 -0.69 15.84
N VAL A 246 11.30 0.05 14.80
CA VAL A 246 10.39 1.19 14.92
C VAL A 246 8.95 0.66 14.97
N LEU A 247 8.38 0.66 16.17
CA LEU A 247 7.00 0.26 16.44
C LEU A 247 6.13 1.47 16.75
N VAL A 248 5.01 1.63 16.04
CA VAL A 248 3.97 2.64 16.34
C VAL A 248 2.90 2.07 17.27
N GLU A 249 2.57 0.79 17.10
CA GLU A 249 1.68 0.03 17.98
C GLU A 249 2.44 -1.22 18.50
N PRO A 250 2.07 -1.79 19.66
CA PRO A 250 2.62 -3.05 20.13
C PRO A 250 2.30 -4.20 19.15
N LEU A 251 3.24 -5.14 18.97
CA LEU A 251 3.00 -6.36 18.20
C LEU A 251 1.86 -7.17 18.84
N ASN A 252 0.95 -7.73 18.04
CA ASN A 252 -0.18 -8.51 18.54
C ASN A 252 0.09 -10.03 18.45
N PRO A 253 0.34 -10.74 19.57
CA PRO A 253 0.65 -12.17 19.53
C PRO A 253 -0.51 -13.05 19.05
N LYS A 254 -1.76 -12.58 19.19
CA LYS A 254 -2.96 -13.40 18.91
C LYS A 254 -3.23 -13.61 17.41
N GLN A 255 -2.67 -12.78 16.54
CA GLN A 255 -2.88 -12.86 15.09
C GLN A 255 -1.82 -13.73 14.38
N GLN A 256 -0.84 -14.27 15.11
CA GLN A 256 0.30 -15.02 14.58
C GLN A 256 0.04 -16.52 14.32
N LEU A 257 -1.16 -17.02 14.65
CA LEU A 257 -1.40 -18.46 14.79
C LEU A 257 -1.74 -19.21 13.47
N ASN A 258 -2.13 -18.52 12.40
CA ASN A 258 -2.69 -19.19 11.19
C ASN A 258 -1.92 -18.98 9.87
N SER A 259 -0.83 -18.21 9.83
CA SER A 259 -0.20 -17.78 8.56
C SER A 259 1.20 -18.32 8.26
N LYS A 260 1.72 -19.26 9.07
CA LYS A 260 3.07 -19.81 8.89
C LYS A 260 3.33 -20.51 7.54
N GLU A 261 2.27 -20.80 6.77
CA GLU A 261 2.36 -21.46 5.48
C GLU A 261 2.64 -20.52 4.29
N ASP A 262 2.37 -19.21 4.42
CA ASP A 262 2.68 -18.23 3.36
C ASP A 262 3.66 -17.17 3.89
N ILE A 263 4.90 -17.24 3.39
CA ILE A 263 5.99 -16.34 3.79
C ILE A 263 5.66 -14.86 3.57
N ASN A 264 4.82 -14.54 2.58
CA ASN A 264 4.44 -13.17 2.27
C ASN A 264 3.41 -12.60 3.26
N LEU A 265 2.78 -13.45 4.07
CA LEU A 265 1.78 -13.09 5.09
C LEU A 265 2.27 -13.42 6.51
N ARG A 266 3.48 -13.97 6.64
CA ARG A 266 4.12 -14.19 7.94
C ARG A 266 4.32 -12.82 8.63
N PRO A 267 3.80 -12.64 9.85
CA PRO A 267 4.11 -11.48 10.66
C PRO A 267 5.60 -11.41 10.98
N TRP A 268 6.12 -10.20 11.02
CA TRP A 268 7.46 -9.91 11.46
C TRP A 268 7.63 -10.27 12.93
N GLU A 269 8.71 -10.98 13.23
CA GLU A 269 9.08 -11.40 14.58
C GLU A 269 10.44 -10.79 14.97
N ILE A 270 10.66 -10.60 16.27
CA ILE A 270 11.92 -10.04 16.78
C ILE A 270 13.14 -10.88 16.36
N THR A 271 12.94 -12.17 16.11
CA THR A 271 13.95 -13.12 15.63
C THR A 271 14.39 -12.86 14.19
N ASP A 272 13.62 -12.10 13.39
CA ASP A 272 14.00 -11.74 12.02
C ASP A 272 15.15 -10.70 11.98
N ILE A 273 15.51 -10.14 13.13
CA ILE A 273 16.73 -9.33 13.32
C ILE A 273 18.00 -10.20 13.31
N ASP A 274 17.89 -11.47 13.70
CA ASP A 274 19.03 -12.35 13.86
C ASP A 274 19.55 -12.85 12.49
N PRO A 275 20.86 -12.71 12.19
CA PRO A 275 21.45 -13.27 10.98
C PRO A 275 21.50 -14.81 10.95
N SER A 276 21.07 -15.51 12.00
CA SER A 276 21.18 -16.96 12.17
C SER A 276 20.56 -17.82 11.07
N ASN A 277 19.67 -17.27 10.24
CA ASN A 277 18.92 -18.01 9.21
C ASN A 277 19.47 -17.85 7.77
N GLY A 278 20.73 -17.44 7.60
CA GLY A 278 21.36 -17.31 6.28
C GLY A 278 20.99 -16.03 5.51
N HIS A 279 20.34 -15.09 6.18
CA HIS A 279 20.15 -13.71 5.73
C HIS A 279 20.88 -12.77 6.69
N GLU A 280 21.24 -11.56 6.27
CA GLU A 280 22.01 -10.60 7.12
C GLU A 280 21.23 -10.11 8.37
N GLY A 281 19.99 -10.55 8.56
CA GLY A 281 19.04 -10.01 9.51
C GLY A 281 18.50 -8.65 9.06
N ASP A 282 17.32 -8.28 9.54
CA ASP A 282 16.75 -6.96 9.22
C ASP A 282 17.62 -5.83 9.77
N GLN A 283 18.07 -4.93 8.90
CA GLN A 283 19.04 -3.89 9.26
C GLN A 283 18.38 -2.64 9.85
N MET A 284 17.18 -2.31 9.39
CA MET A 284 16.45 -1.10 9.78
C MET A 284 14.94 -1.39 9.92
N PRO A 285 14.50 -2.26 10.86
CA PRO A 285 13.11 -2.71 10.88
C PRO A 285 12.14 -1.56 11.18
N VAL A 286 11.25 -1.27 10.24
CA VAL A 286 10.17 -0.28 10.40
C VAL A 286 8.85 -0.99 10.18
N ILE A 287 8.13 -1.26 11.26
CA ILE A 287 7.08 -2.28 11.27
C ILE A 287 5.70 -1.65 11.03
N SER A 288 4.90 -2.25 10.14
CA SER A 288 3.51 -1.87 9.97
C SER A 288 2.70 -2.13 11.26
N PRO A 289 1.80 -1.22 11.66
CA PRO A 289 1.11 -1.30 12.96
C PRO A 289 -0.04 -2.32 13.03
N LEU A 290 -0.32 -3.05 11.95
CA LEU A 290 -1.50 -3.92 11.81
C LEU A 290 -1.14 -5.22 11.12
N TYR A 291 -1.81 -6.30 11.53
CA TYR A 291 -1.61 -7.63 10.96
C TYR A 291 -1.91 -7.72 9.46
N PRO A 292 -1.04 -8.35 8.64
CA PRO A 292 0.25 -8.89 9.06
C PRO A 292 1.24 -7.74 9.31
N GLU A 293 1.79 -7.68 10.53
CA GLU A 293 2.88 -6.77 10.83
C GLU A 293 4.07 -7.15 9.96
N GLN A 294 4.60 -6.23 9.16
CA GLN A 294 5.69 -6.50 8.24
C GLN A 294 6.75 -5.42 8.36
N ASN A 295 8.01 -5.81 8.19
CA ASN A 295 9.07 -4.84 7.99
C ASN A 295 8.87 -4.16 6.64
N THR A 296 8.53 -2.87 6.66
CA THR A 296 8.35 -2.05 5.45
C THR A 296 9.67 -1.61 4.82
N ALA A 297 10.78 -1.75 5.54
CA ALA A 297 12.15 -1.44 5.12
C ALA A 297 12.97 -2.72 4.82
N TYR A 298 12.30 -3.78 4.35
CA TYR A 298 12.89 -5.10 4.10
C TYR A 298 14.04 -5.12 3.06
N ASN A 299 14.14 -4.10 2.20
CA ASN A 299 15.24 -3.97 1.24
C ASN A 299 16.46 -3.21 1.78
N VAL A 300 16.36 -2.60 2.98
CA VAL A 300 17.49 -1.87 3.57
C VAL A 300 18.55 -2.88 4.01
N ASN A 301 19.74 -2.76 3.42
CA ASN A 301 20.90 -3.58 3.76
C ASN A 301 21.91 -2.80 4.61
N LEU A 302 23.00 -3.46 5.00
CA LEU A 302 24.00 -2.86 5.88
C LEU A 302 24.59 -1.56 5.31
N ASN A 303 24.81 -1.49 3.99
CA ASN A 303 25.43 -0.35 3.33
C ASN A 303 24.45 0.82 3.18
N THR A 304 23.23 0.55 2.72
CA THR A 304 22.21 1.60 2.58
C THR A 304 21.80 2.14 3.95
N ARG A 305 21.71 1.29 4.98
CA ARG A 305 21.54 1.74 6.38
C ARG A 305 22.63 2.72 6.81
N LYS A 306 23.91 2.37 6.61
CA LYS A 306 25.03 3.26 6.97
C LYS A 306 24.91 4.63 6.30
N LEU A 307 24.54 4.65 5.02
CA LEU A 307 24.33 5.90 4.29
C LEU A 307 23.12 6.68 4.85
N ILE A 308 21.97 6.04 5.03
CA ILE A 308 20.78 6.66 5.64
C ILE A 308 21.13 7.28 7.00
N THR A 309 21.81 6.54 7.88
CA THR A 309 22.22 7.04 9.20
C THR A 309 23.18 8.22 9.09
N LYS A 310 24.12 8.20 8.14
CA LYS A 310 25.02 9.33 7.89
C LYS A 310 24.25 10.57 7.47
N ILE A 311 23.36 10.47 6.49
CA ILE A 311 22.58 11.61 5.98
C ILE A 311 21.58 12.11 7.05
N MET A 312 20.99 11.22 7.85
CA MET A 312 20.17 11.60 9.01
C MET A 312 20.95 12.47 10.01
N LYS A 313 22.23 12.16 10.25
CA LYS A 313 23.11 12.97 11.10
C LYS A 313 23.46 14.32 10.49
N GLU A 314 23.57 14.41 9.17
CA GLU A 314 23.79 15.68 8.46
C GLU A 314 22.53 16.58 8.46
N GLY A 315 21.34 16.01 8.69
CA GLY A 315 20.09 16.74 8.83
C GLY A 315 19.83 17.36 10.21
N LEU A 316 20.70 17.08 11.20
CA LEU A 316 20.67 17.66 12.55
C LEU A 316 21.28 19.06 12.60
#